data_AF-A0A657PPS7-F1
#
_entry.id   AF-A0A657PPS7-F1
#
_cell.length_a   1.000
_cell.length_b   1.000
_cell.length_c   1.000
_cell.angle_alpha   90.00
_cell.angle_beta   90.00
_cell.angle_gamma   90.00
#
_symmetry.space_group_name_H-M   'P 1'
#
loop_
_entity.id
_entity.type
_entity.pdbx_description
1 polymer ?
#
loop_
_entity_poly.entity_id
_entity_poly.type
_entity_poly.pdbx_seq_one_letter_code
_entity_poly.pdbx_strand_id
1 'polypeptide(L)'
;MSASSTLFEQAQRHIPGGVNSPVRAFKGVGGDPVFIESASGAYTYGADGTRYIDYVGSWGPMVLGHAHPEVIEAVARTIRKGLSFGAPTEMETRMADKVCEILPSIDLVRMVSSGTEATMSAIRLARGYTGRDKIVKFEGCYHGHSDSLLVKAGSGMLTLGEPSSPGVPAALAEHTITLDYNDIDQVRETFERLGAQIACIIVEPVAGNMNCIPPLPGFLEGLREVCDTHGSVLIFDEVMTGFRVGLGGAQGHYGVRPDLTTLGKVIGGGMPVGAFGGRREIMEKIAPLGPVYQAGTLSG
;
A
#
# COMPACT_ATOMS: atom_id res chain seq x y z
N MET A 1 14.36 8.40 -34.41
CA MET A 1 13.51 8.52 -33.21
C MET A 1 12.63 7.29 -33.17
N SER A 2 12.61 6.54 -32.06
CA SER A 2 11.75 5.34 -31.93
C SER A 2 10.28 5.76 -31.72
N ALA A 3 9.33 4.84 -31.93
CA ALA A 3 7.91 5.10 -31.65
C ALA A 3 7.69 5.57 -30.19
N SER A 4 8.34 4.91 -29.23
CA SER A 4 8.31 5.30 -27.81
C SER A 4 8.86 6.71 -27.57
N SER A 5 9.95 7.09 -28.24
CA SER A 5 10.55 8.43 -28.09
C SER A 5 9.61 9.51 -28.63
N THR A 6 8.99 9.29 -29.80
CA THR A 6 7.96 10.20 -30.35
C THR A 6 6.74 10.32 -29.44
N LEU A 7 6.25 9.21 -28.87
CA LEU A 7 5.13 9.22 -27.92
C LEU A 7 5.49 9.96 -26.63
N PHE A 8 6.74 9.82 -26.15
CA PHE A 8 7.20 10.52 -24.96
C PHE A 8 7.27 12.04 -25.18
N GLU A 9 7.83 12.49 -26.30
CA GLU A 9 7.83 13.91 -26.69
C GLU A 9 6.40 14.49 -26.77
N GLN A 10 5.45 13.72 -27.30
CA GLN A 10 4.04 14.13 -27.33
C GLN A 10 3.43 14.20 -25.93
N ALA A 11 3.69 13.20 -25.08
CA ALA A 11 3.18 13.14 -23.72
C ALA A 11 3.64 14.34 -22.87
N GLN A 12 4.88 14.80 -23.06
CA GLN A 12 5.46 15.95 -22.34
C GLN A 12 4.71 17.27 -22.58
N ARG A 13 3.88 17.37 -23.62
CA ARG A 13 3.09 18.59 -23.92
C ARG A 13 2.05 18.90 -22.85
N HIS A 14 1.43 17.85 -22.29
CA HIS A 14 0.28 18.00 -21.39
C HIS A 14 0.39 17.17 -20.10
N ILE A 15 1.34 16.25 -20.01
CA ILE A 15 1.55 15.42 -18.83
C ILE A 15 2.88 15.85 -18.17
N PRO A 16 2.89 16.25 -16.88
CA PRO A 16 4.12 16.62 -16.19
C PRO A 16 5.20 15.54 -16.28
N GLY A 17 6.34 15.86 -16.91
CA GLY A 17 7.40 14.89 -17.14
C GLY A 17 7.04 13.75 -18.11
N GLY A 18 5.94 13.87 -18.86
CA GLY A 18 5.44 12.89 -19.81
C GLY A 18 4.81 11.63 -19.19
N VAL A 19 4.58 11.58 -17.87
CA VAL A 19 4.11 10.37 -17.18
C VAL A 19 3.12 10.66 -16.05
N ASN A 20 2.19 9.72 -15.82
CA ASN A 20 1.24 9.77 -14.69
C ASN A 20 1.80 9.16 -13.39
N SER A 21 3.01 8.59 -13.42
CA SER A 21 3.69 8.07 -12.24
C SER A 21 5.20 8.31 -12.38
N PRO A 22 5.88 8.96 -11.42
CA PRO A 22 7.25 9.44 -11.60
C PRO A 22 8.27 8.39 -12.02
N VAL A 23 8.18 7.17 -11.46
CA VAL A 23 9.12 6.07 -11.77
C VAL A 23 9.11 5.67 -13.25
N ARG A 24 7.99 5.92 -13.95
CA ARG A 24 7.82 5.58 -15.37
C ARG A 24 8.60 6.51 -16.30
N ALA A 25 9.14 7.62 -15.82
CA ALA A 25 9.96 8.53 -16.63
C ALA A 25 11.42 8.08 -16.79
N PHE A 26 11.79 6.91 -16.24
CA PHE A 26 13.13 6.31 -16.37
C PHE A 26 14.29 7.17 -15.84
N LYS A 27 14.02 8.23 -15.07
CA LYS A 27 15.06 9.11 -14.51
C LYS A 27 16.14 8.38 -13.68
N GLY A 28 15.78 7.26 -13.04
CA GLY A 28 16.71 6.45 -12.25
C GLY A 28 17.62 5.52 -13.07
N VAL A 29 17.30 5.27 -14.35
CA VAL A 29 18.04 4.35 -15.23
C VAL A 29 18.56 5.02 -16.51
N GLY A 30 18.12 6.25 -16.80
CA GLY A 30 18.46 6.99 -18.01
C GLY A 30 17.67 6.55 -19.25
N GLY A 31 17.70 7.40 -20.28
CA GLY A 31 17.00 7.16 -21.56
C GLY A 31 15.51 7.52 -21.56
N ASP A 32 14.89 7.32 -22.72
CA ASP A 32 13.44 7.50 -22.90
C ASP A 32 12.67 6.28 -22.39
N PRO A 33 11.47 6.45 -21.79
CA PRO A 33 10.67 5.34 -21.33
C PRO A 33 10.07 4.53 -22.48
N VAL A 34 9.88 3.23 -22.23
CA VAL A 34 9.19 2.33 -23.18
C VAL A 34 7.68 2.52 -23.07
N PHE A 35 7.03 2.83 -24.19
CA PHE A 35 5.57 2.83 -24.27
C PHE A 35 5.10 1.41 -24.58
N ILE A 36 4.22 0.87 -23.72
CA ILE A 36 3.68 -0.48 -23.84
C ILE A 36 2.35 -0.43 -24.59
N GLU A 37 2.24 -1.24 -25.65
CA GLU A 37 1.03 -1.36 -26.47
C GLU A 37 0.12 -2.48 -25.95
N SER A 38 0.69 -3.64 -25.62
CA SER A 38 -0.06 -4.79 -25.13
C SER A 38 0.76 -5.68 -24.20
N ALA A 39 0.10 -6.63 -23.53
CA ALA A 39 0.74 -7.59 -22.65
C ALA A 39 -0.06 -8.90 -22.60
N SER A 40 0.64 -10.03 -22.49
CA SER A 40 0.02 -11.37 -22.39
C SER A 40 0.96 -12.36 -21.70
N GLY A 41 0.45 -13.12 -20.74
CA GLY A 41 1.24 -14.05 -19.95
C GLY A 41 2.40 -13.36 -19.26
N ALA A 42 3.62 -13.83 -19.48
CA ALA A 42 4.85 -13.28 -18.91
C ALA A 42 5.49 -12.16 -19.76
N TYR A 43 4.79 -11.65 -20.78
CA TYR A 43 5.37 -10.72 -21.76
C TYR A 43 4.62 -9.40 -21.86
N THR A 44 5.38 -8.33 -22.12
CA THR A 44 4.87 -7.04 -22.59
C THR A 44 5.42 -6.75 -23.98
N TYR A 45 4.68 -5.95 -24.74
CA TYR A 45 5.00 -5.58 -26.12
C TYR A 45 5.02 -4.06 -26.22
N GLY A 46 6.17 -3.50 -26.59
CA GLY A 46 6.36 -2.07 -26.79
C GLY A 46 5.67 -1.57 -28.06
N ALA A 47 5.45 -0.27 -28.16
CA ALA A 47 4.85 0.40 -29.33
C ALA A 47 5.71 0.31 -30.62
N ASP A 48 6.94 -0.18 -30.49
CA ASP A 48 7.84 -0.53 -31.60
C ASP A 48 7.76 -2.01 -31.99
N GLY A 49 6.88 -2.79 -31.36
CA GLY A 49 6.75 -4.24 -31.53
C GLY A 49 7.76 -5.05 -30.72
N THR A 50 8.64 -4.43 -29.93
CA THR A 50 9.63 -5.15 -29.13
C THR A 50 8.95 -5.94 -28.01
N ARG A 51 9.23 -7.25 -27.92
CA ARG A 51 8.73 -8.11 -26.85
C ARG A 51 9.73 -8.19 -25.70
N TYR A 52 9.26 -7.98 -24.47
CA TYR A 52 10.04 -8.08 -23.24
C TYR A 52 9.50 -9.20 -22.35
N ILE A 53 10.39 -9.94 -21.67
CA ILE A 53 9.99 -10.75 -20.51
C ILE A 53 9.74 -9.75 -19.37
N ASP A 54 8.56 -9.77 -18.77
CA ASP A 54 8.13 -8.77 -17.81
C ASP A 54 8.30 -9.24 -16.36
N TYR A 55 9.27 -8.64 -15.66
CA TYR A 55 9.47 -8.79 -14.22
C TYR A 55 8.86 -7.64 -13.40
N VAL A 56 8.29 -6.63 -14.06
CA VAL A 56 7.57 -5.53 -13.39
C VAL A 56 6.16 -5.99 -13.04
N GLY A 57 5.47 -6.69 -13.96
CA GLY A 57 4.13 -7.25 -13.71
C GLY A 57 3.12 -6.20 -13.26
N SER A 58 3.16 -5.01 -13.88
CA SER A 58 2.42 -3.80 -13.47
C SER A 58 2.65 -3.39 -12.01
N TRP A 59 3.88 -3.58 -11.51
CA TRP A 59 4.30 -3.35 -10.12
C TRP A 59 3.68 -4.31 -9.10
N GLY A 60 3.15 -5.46 -9.55
CA GLY A 60 2.69 -6.54 -8.66
C GLY A 60 1.25 -7.08 -8.81
N PRO A 61 0.28 -6.47 -9.51
CA PRO A 61 -1.04 -7.11 -9.67
C PRO A 61 -1.02 -8.40 -10.49
N MET A 62 -0.08 -8.54 -11.44
CA MET A 62 -0.10 -9.58 -12.47
C MET A 62 0.52 -10.90 -11.99
N VAL A 63 0.08 -11.41 -10.83
CA VAL A 63 0.58 -12.69 -10.26
C VAL A 63 0.25 -13.90 -11.14
N LEU A 64 -0.84 -13.82 -11.91
CA LEU A 64 -1.26 -14.84 -12.88
C LEU A 64 -0.70 -14.59 -14.31
N GLY A 65 0.14 -13.55 -14.48
CA GLY A 65 0.49 -13.01 -15.79
C GLY A 65 -0.59 -12.09 -16.37
N HIS A 66 -0.23 -11.39 -17.45
CA HIS A 66 -1.09 -10.44 -18.14
C HIS A 66 -2.19 -11.14 -18.94
N ALA A 67 -3.36 -10.51 -19.03
CA ALA A 67 -4.49 -10.97 -19.83
C ALA A 67 -4.90 -12.44 -19.57
N HIS A 68 -4.84 -12.87 -18.30
CA HIS A 68 -5.26 -14.22 -17.92
C HIS A 68 -6.71 -14.48 -18.39
N PRO A 69 -6.99 -15.55 -19.16
CA PRO A 69 -8.27 -15.71 -19.86
C PRO A 69 -9.49 -15.64 -18.94
N GLU A 70 -9.44 -16.28 -17.77
CA GLU A 70 -10.55 -16.27 -16.82
C GLU A 70 -10.82 -14.89 -16.21
N VAL A 71 -9.77 -14.10 -15.98
CA VAL A 71 -9.89 -12.74 -15.43
C VAL A 71 -10.52 -11.83 -16.48
N ILE A 72 -10.03 -11.88 -17.71
CA ILE A 72 -10.58 -11.09 -18.83
C ILE A 72 -12.05 -11.43 -19.07
N GLU A 73 -12.40 -12.71 -19.08
CA GLU A 73 -13.78 -13.16 -19.31
C GLU A 73 -14.71 -12.74 -18.15
N ALA A 74 -14.23 -12.79 -16.90
CA ALA A 74 -14.97 -12.27 -15.75
C ALA A 74 -15.23 -10.76 -15.85
N VAL A 75 -14.22 -9.97 -16.20
CA VAL A 75 -14.36 -8.52 -16.43
C VAL A 75 -15.33 -8.25 -17.59
N ALA A 76 -15.17 -8.94 -18.73
CA ALA A 76 -16.02 -8.77 -19.91
C ALA A 76 -17.50 -9.06 -19.64
N ARG A 77 -17.81 -10.04 -18.79
CA ARG A 77 -19.20 -10.29 -18.34
C ARG A 77 -19.70 -9.19 -17.41
N THR A 78 -18.88 -8.70 -16.50
CA THR A 78 -19.27 -7.68 -15.51
C THR A 78 -19.54 -6.33 -16.17
N ILE A 79 -18.69 -5.87 -17.09
CA ILE A 79 -18.86 -4.55 -17.73
C ILE A 79 -20.19 -4.41 -18.50
N ARG A 80 -20.77 -5.52 -18.98
CA ARG A 80 -22.08 -5.53 -19.66
C ARG A 80 -23.25 -5.19 -18.73
N LYS A 81 -23.05 -5.26 -17.41
CA LYS A 81 -24.05 -4.90 -16.39
C LYS A 81 -24.01 -3.42 -16.02
N GLY A 82 -23.00 -2.68 -16.47
CA GLY A 82 -22.71 -1.31 -16.05
C GLY A 82 -21.34 -1.20 -15.40
N LEU A 83 -20.72 -0.01 -15.46
CA LEU A 83 -19.36 0.24 -14.94
C LEU A 83 -19.34 0.62 -13.45
N SER A 84 -20.40 1.21 -12.93
CA SER A 84 -20.54 1.61 -11.53
C SER A 84 -22.02 1.90 -11.22
N PHE A 85 -22.44 1.72 -9.96
CA PHE A 85 -23.84 1.84 -9.54
C PHE A 85 -24.08 2.84 -8.41
N GLY A 86 -23.06 3.20 -7.63
CA GLY A 86 -23.23 4.06 -6.44
C GLY A 86 -24.09 3.45 -5.33
N ALA A 87 -24.26 2.12 -5.35
CA ALA A 87 -25.03 1.35 -4.38
C ALA A 87 -24.40 -0.04 -4.19
N PRO A 88 -24.64 -0.72 -3.04
CA PRO A 88 -24.04 -2.01 -2.75
C PRO A 88 -24.41 -3.11 -3.75
N THR A 89 -23.50 -4.06 -3.94
CA THR A 89 -23.62 -5.23 -4.80
C THR A 89 -23.24 -6.52 -4.08
N GLU A 90 -23.73 -7.66 -4.58
CA GLU A 90 -23.36 -8.99 -4.07
C GLU A 90 -21.84 -9.27 -4.21
N MET A 91 -21.19 -8.68 -5.22
CA MET A 91 -19.77 -8.90 -5.50
C MET A 91 -18.90 -8.34 -4.38
N GLU A 92 -19.28 -7.21 -3.79
CA GLU A 92 -18.60 -6.60 -2.65
C GLU A 92 -18.62 -7.53 -1.42
N THR A 93 -19.78 -8.12 -1.11
CA THR A 93 -19.90 -9.08 0.00
C THR A 93 -19.03 -10.31 -0.25
N ARG A 94 -19.09 -10.89 -1.46
CA ARG A 94 -18.29 -12.06 -1.81
C ARG A 94 -16.79 -11.78 -1.75
N MET A 95 -16.36 -10.58 -2.16
CA MET A 95 -14.96 -10.16 -2.05
C MET A 95 -14.54 -10.04 -0.59
N ALA A 96 -15.35 -9.37 0.24
CA ALA A 96 -15.08 -9.22 1.67
C ALA A 96 -14.96 -10.59 2.37
N ASP A 97 -15.92 -11.49 2.16
CA ASP A 97 -15.90 -12.85 2.71
C ASP A 97 -14.62 -13.58 2.30
N LYS A 98 -14.24 -13.47 1.02
CA LYS A 98 -13.05 -14.17 0.51
C LYS A 98 -11.74 -13.65 1.10
N VAL A 99 -11.63 -12.35 1.29
CA VAL A 99 -10.45 -11.74 1.93
C VAL A 99 -10.36 -12.19 3.39
N CYS A 100 -11.45 -12.12 4.15
CA CYS A 100 -11.47 -12.53 5.56
C CYS A 100 -11.23 -14.04 5.73
N GLU A 101 -11.71 -14.88 4.81
CA GLU A 101 -11.45 -16.33 4.79
C GLU A 101 -9.95 -16.63 4.63
N ILE A 102 -9.26 -15.92 3.74
CA ILE A 102 -7.85 -16.17 3.42
C ILE A 102 -6.89 -15.51 4.43
N LEU A 103 -7.27 -14.38 5.02
CA LEU A 103 -6.47 -13.61 5.97
C LEU A 103 -7.16 -13.53 7.35
N PRO A 104 -6.90 -14.48 8.27
CA PRO A 104 -7.58 -14.55 9.59
C PRO A 104 -7.29 -13.39 10.56
N SER A 105 -6.40 -12.45 10.20
CA SER A 105 -6.25 -11.18 10.95
C SER A 105 -7.35 -10.18 10.63
N ILE A 106 -8.08 -10.38 9.53
CA ILE A 106 -9.09 -9.47 9.01
C ILE A 106 -10.48 -10.01 9.37
N ASP A 107 -11.07 -9.47 10.44
CA ASP A 107 -12.46 -9.78 10.81
C ASP A 107 -13.45 -8.97 9.98
N LEU A 108 -13.07 -7.74 9.62
CA LEU A 108 -13.83 -6.80 8.80
C LEU A 108 -12.88 -6.10 7.81
N VAL A 109 -13.36 -5.87 6.58
CA VAL A 109 -12.60 -5.22 5.50
C VAL A 109 -13.41 -4.12 4.82
N ARG A 110 -12.72 -3.09 4.36
CA ARG A 110 -13.27 -2.00 3.55
C ARG A 110 -12.49 -1.89 2.25
N MET A 111 -13.19 -1.93 1.12
CA MET A 111 -12.62 -1.65 -0.19
C MET A 111 -12.47 -0.13 -0.40
N VAL A 112 -11.40 0.26 -1.10
CA VAL A 112 -11.06 1.64 -1.46
C VAL A 112 -10.43 1.66 -2.85
N SER A 113 -10.08 2.83 -3.38
CA SER A 113 -9.64 2.98 -4.79
C SER A 113 -8.15 2.75 -4.99
N SER A 114 -7.35 2.77 -3.91
CA SER A 114 -5.89 2.58 -4.01
C SER A 114 -5.25 2.13 -2.69
N GLY A 115 -4.00 1.65 -2.76
CA GLY A 115 -3.19 1.40 -1.56
C GLY A 115 -2.96 2.67 -0.72
N THR A 116 -2.79 3.84 -1.35
CA THR A 116 -2.67 5.12 -0.63
C THR A 116 -3.93 5.44 0.18
N GLU A 117 -5.11 5.17 -0.36
CA GLU A 117 -6.37 5.34 0.38
C GLU A 117 -6.49 4.34 1.53
N ALA A 118 -5.99 3.12 1.35
CA ALA A 118 -6.00 2.10 2.38
C ALA A 118 -5.11 2.49 3.57
N THR A 119 -3.88 2.93 3.30
CA THR A 119 -2.91 3.32 4.35
C THR A 119 -3.33 4.58 5.10
N MET A 120 -3.82 5.61 4.41
CA MET A 120 -4.34 6.80 5.08
C MET A 120 -5.54 6.48 5.98
N SER A 121 -6.39 5.53 5.57
CA SER A 121 -7.57 5.11 6.32
C SER A 121 -7.19 4.26 7.52
N ALA A 122 -6.27 3.30 7.36
CA ALA A 122 -5.75 2.48 8.45
C ALA A 122 -5.05 3.33 9.53
N ILE A 123 -4.23 4.31 9.14
CA ILE A 123 -3.59 5.24 10.07
C ILE A 123 -4.62 6.11 10.79
N ARG A 124 -5.60 6.67 10.07
CA ARG A 124 -6.68 7.47 10.69
C ARG A 124 -7.48 6.63 11.69
N LEU A 125 -7.75 5.38 11.36
CA LEU A 125 -8.45 4.45 12.21
C LEU A 125 -7.64 4.10 13.46
N ALA A 126 -6.34 3.85 13.33
CA ALA A 126 -5.46 3.62 14.48
C ALA A 126 -5.40 4.83 15.43
N ARG A 127 -5.29 6.05 14.89
CA ARG A 127 -5.38 7.28 15.68
C ARG A 127 -6.73 7.40 16.39
N GLY A 128 -7.84 7.20 15.67
CA GLY A 128 -9.19 7.28 16.23
C GLY A 128 -9.49 6.19 17.27
N TYR A 129 -8.89 5.01 17.13
CA TYR A 129 -9.04 3.90 18.07
C TYR A 129 -8.24 4.13 19.36
N THR A 130 -6.99 4.60 19.23
CA THR A 130 -6.07 4.78 20.38
C THR A 130 -6.20 6.14 21.06
N GLY A 131 -6.73 7.15 20.38
CA GLY A 131 -6.73 8.54 20.84
C GLY A 131 -5.35 9.19 20.83
N ARG A 132 -4.40 8.65 20.04
CA ARG A 132 -3.00 9.08 19.98
C ARG A 132 -2.68 9.64 18.60
N ASP A 133 -1.69 10.54 18.53
CA ASP A 133 -1.38 11.25 17.28
C ASP A 133 -0.19 10.70 16.51
N LYS A 134 0.84 10.20 17.20
CA LYS A 134 2.11 9.84 16.55
C LYS A 134 2.00 8.50 15.84
N ILE A 135 2.71 8.36 14.72
CA ILE A 135 2.90 7.10 14.01
C ILE A 135 4.39 6.80 13.88
N VAL A 136 4.74 5.53 13.81
CA VAL A 136 6.07 5.05 13.44
C VAL A 136 6.00 4.44 12.05
N LYS A 137 6.94 4.81 11.18
CA LYS A 137 7.21 4.16 9.89
C LYS A 137 8.71 3.92 9.74
N PHE A 138 9.10 3.16 8.73
CA PHE A 138 10.50 2.83 8.47
C PHE A 138 11.06 3.57 7.26
N GLU A 139 12.33 3.97 7.33
CA GLU A 139 13.05 4.53 6.17
C GLU A 139 13.09 3.52 5.02
N GLY A 140 12.97 4.03 3.79
CA GLY A 140 12.89 3.21 2.58
C GLY A 140 11.55 2.50 2.32
N CYS A 141 10.69 2.35 3.33
CA CYS A 141 9.31 1.90 3.13
C CYS A 141 8.44 3.00 2.50
N TYR A 142 7.49 2.61 1.66
CA TYR A 142 6.54 3.51 1.00
C TYR A 142 5.10 3.03 1.15
N HIS A 143 4.27 3.88 1.76
CA HIS A 143 2.88 3.59 2.12
C HIS A 143 1.90 4.52 1.38
N GLY A 144 2.26 4.99 0.18
CA GLY A 144 1.51 6.03 -0.51
C GLY A 144 1.98 7.44 -0.18
N HIS A 145 1.33 8.44 -0.78
CA HIS A 145 1.80 9.83 -0.77
C HIS A 145 0.89 10.78 0.04
N SER A 146 0.26 10.30 1.11
CA SER A 146 -0.44 11.19 2.04
C SER A 146 0.57 12.01 2.84
N ASP A 147 0.23 13.26 3.17
CA ASP A 147 1.13 14.23 3.82
C ASP A 147 1.89 13.68 5.04
N SER A 148 1.23 12.93 5.93
CA SER A 148 1.88 12.35 7.13
C SER A 148 2.92 11.28 6.82
N LEU A 149 2.99 10.77 5.59
CA LEU A 149 3.94 9.75 5.16
C LEU A 149 5.09 10.32 4.34
N LEU A 150 4.95 11.55 3.81
CA LEU A 150 5.99 12.29 3.11
C LEU A 150 6.92 13.01 4.10
N VAL A 151 7.52 12.22 4.98
CA VAL A 151 8.34 12.66 6.12
C VAL A 151 9.63 11.87 6.14
N LYS A 152 10.77 12.55 6.34
CA LYS A 152 12.08 11.95 6.60
C LYS A 152 12.43 12.10 8.09
N ALA A 153 13.45 11.39 8.56
CA ALA A 153 13.98 11.61 9.89
C ALA A 153 14.45 13.07 10.06
N GLY A 154 14.16 13.67 11.21
CA GLY A 154 14.61 15.02 11.52
C GLY A 154 16.12 15.08 11.78
N SER A 155 16.70 16.25 11.58
CA SER A 155 18.11 16.47 11.86
C SER A 155 18.38 16.73 13.37
N GLY A 156 19.26 15.93 13.99
CA GLY A 156 19.75 16.14 15.37
C GLY A 156 19.10 15.26 16.46
N MET A 157 19.24 15.65 17.73
CA MET A 157 18.68 14.90 18.89
C MET A 157 17.14 14.96 19.00
N LEU A 158 16.49 15.78 18.17
CA LEU A 158 15.04 15.90 18.12
C LEU A 158 14.54 14.90 17.07
N THR A 159 14.07 13.73 17.52
CA THR A 159 13.45 12.66 16.71
C THR A 159 12.11 13.07 16.06
N LEU A 160 11.89 14.37 15.83
CA LEU A 160 10.70 14.92 15.20
C LEU A 160 10.86 14.86 13.67
N GLY A 161 9.82 14.41 12.96
CA GLY A 161 9.87 14.28 11.51
C GLY A 161 9.98 15.62 10.80
N GLU A 162 10.71 15.65 9.68
CA GLU A 162 10.77 16.78 8.75
C GLU A 162 10.05 16.42 7.45
N PRO A 163 9.27 17.35 6.83
CA PRO A 163 8.70 17.13 5.51
C PRO A 163 9.78 16.74 4.48
N SER A 164 9.53 15.69 3.70
CA SER A 164 10.41 15.29 2.58
C SER A 164 9.98 15.86 1.23
N SER A 165 8.83 16.53 1.18
CA SER A 165 8.28 17.14 -0.03
C SER A 165 7.72 18.55 0.26
N PRO A 166 7.97 19.55 -0.61
CA PRO A 166 7.30 20.84 -0.51
C PRO A 166 5.77 20.70 -0.55
N GLY A 167 5.06 21.55 0.18
CA GLY A 167 3.60 21.53 0.27
C GLY A 167 3.05 20.73 1.45
N VAL A 168 3.87 19.94 2.13
CA VAL A 168 3.51 19.26 3.39
C VAL A 168 3.80 20.19 4.58
N PRO A 169 2.79 20.56 5.39
CA PRO A 169 3.00 21.38 6.59
C PRO A 169 3.89 20.68 7.63
N ALA A 170 4.83 21.42 8.23
CA ALA A 170 5.71 20.91 9.28
C ALA A 170 4.93 20.30 10.47
N ALA A 171 3.80 20.91 10.83
CA ALA A 171 2.94 20.43 11.91
C ALA A 171 2.43 18.99 11.69
N LEU A 172 2.25 18.54 10.44
CA LEU A 172 1.87 17.14 10.17
C LEU A 172 3.06 16.19 10.30
N ALA A 173 4.27 16.65 9.96
CA ALA A 173 5.49 15.85 10.02
C ALA A 173 5.93 15.53 11.46
N GLU A 174 5.64 16.42 12.42
CA GLU A 174 5.92 16.23 13.86
C GLU A 174 5.22 14.99 14.46
N HIS A 175 4.15 14.52 13.81
CA HIS A 175 3.39 13.33 14.21
C HIS A 175 3.87 12.04 13.53
N THR A 176 4.98 12.08 12.79
CA THR A 176 5.54 10.91 12.12
C THR A 176 6.99 10.70 12.53
N ILE A 177 7.24 9.58 13.19
CA ILE A 177 8.57 9.11 13.57
C ILE A 177 9.05 8.16 12.47
N THR A 178 10.26 8.41 11.96
CA THR A 178 10.91 7.53 10.98
C THR A 178 12.06 6.81 11.66
N LEU A 179 12.03 5.48 11.60
CA LEU A 179 13.03 4.58 12.18
C LEU A 179 13.69 3.75 11.09
N ASP A 180 14.78 3.06 11.41
CA ASP A 180 15.50 2.17 10.51
C ASP A 180 14.80 0.82 10.40
N TYR A 181 14.54 0.36 9.17
CA TYR A 181 13.97 -0.97 8.94
C TYR A 181 14.95 -2.04 9.44
N ASN A 182 14.43 -3.11 10.05
CA ASN A 182 15.21 -4.17 10.71
C ASN A 182 15.98 -3.76 11.99
N ASP A 183 15.82 -2.55 12.51
CA ASP A 183 16.38 -2.15 13.81
C ASP A 183 15.31 -2.22 14.92
N ILE A 184 15.14 -3.40 15.51
CA ILE A 184 14.15 -3.62 16.57
C ILE A 184 14.52 -2.90 17.88
N ASP A 185 15.80 -2.71 18.15
CA ASP A 185 16.25 -2.08 19.40
C ASP A 185 15.95 -0.58 19.36
N GLN A 186 16.15 0.08 18.22
CA GLN A 186 15.73 1.47 18.01
C GLN A 186 14.21 1.66 18.19
N VAL A 187 13.40 0.68 17.76
CA VAL A 187 11.95 0.68 18.00
C VAL A 187 11.65 0.60 19.49
N ARG A 188 12.27 -0.34 20.22
CA ARG A 188 12.08 -0.50 21.67
C ARG A 188 12.43 0.78 22.43
N GLU A 189 13.61 1.35 22.18
CA GLU A 189 14.06 2.61 22.81
C GLU A 189 13.10 3.78 22.52
N THR A 190 12.56 3.85 21.30
CA THR A 190 11.59 4.88 20.92
C THR A 190 10.28 4.70 21.69
N PHE A 191 9.80 3.47 21.84
CA PHE A 191 8.56 3.17 22.54
C PHE A 191 8.66 3.31 24.06
N GLU A 192 9.84 3.06 24.67
CA GLU A 192 10.10 3.40 26.07
C GLU A 192 9.89 4.89 26.34
N ARG A 193 10.31 5.75 25.40
CA ARG A 193 10.22 7.21 25.55
C ARG A 193 8.87 7.78 25.14
N LEU A 194 8.28 7.28 24.05
CA LEU A 194 7.15 7.90 23.35
C LEU A 194 5.95 6.97 23.16
N GLY A 195 5.99 5.72 23.61
CA GLY A 195 4.98 4.70 23.31
C GLY A 195 3.54 5.12 23.65
N ALA A 196 3.35 5.85 24.75
CA ALA A 196 2.03 6.37 25.14
C ALA A 196 1.43 7.40 24.16
N GLN A 197 2.25 7.98 23.27
CA GLN A 197 1.84 8.95 22.25
C GLN A 197 1.71 8.32 20.85
N ILE A 198 2.13 7.05 20.69
CA ILE A 198 2.18 6.38 19.39
C ILE A 198 0.90 5.57 19.18
N ALA A 199 0.14 5.95 18.16
CA ALA A 199 -1.08 5.27 17.72
C ALA A 199 -0.76 3.93 17.03
N CYS A 200 0.23 3.93 16.13
CA CYS A 200 0.55 2.75 15.35
C CYS A 200 2.01 2.69 14.87
N ILE A 201 2.45 1.47 14.59
CA ILE A 201 3.56 1.18 13.68
C ILE A 201 2.95 0.77 12.34
N ILE A 202 3.42 1.35 11.23
CA ILE A 202 3.14 0.87 9.88
C ILE A 202 4.42 0.36 9.23
N VAL A 203 4.37 -0.83 8.62
CA VAL A 203 5.55 -1.49 8.05
C VAL A 203 5.19 -2.31 6.81
N GLU A 204 6.06 -2.28 5.79
CA GLU A 204 6.04 -3.31 4.75
C GLU A 204 6.70 -4.56 5.33
N PRO A 205 5.98 -5.67 5.59
CA PRO A 205 6.56 -6.83 6.27
C PRO A 205 7.69 -7.50 5.47
N VAL A 206 7.73 -7.30 4.15
CA VAL A 206 8.93 -7.40 3.31
C VAL A 206 9.01 -6.09 2.55
N ALA A 207 10.06 -5.30 2.77
CA ALA A 207 10.21 -4.04 2.06
C ALA A 207 10.40 -4.31 0.56
N GLY A 208 9.64 -3.61 -0.28
CA GLY A 208 9.75 -3.70 -1.75
C GLY A 208 10.14 -2.38 -2.42
N ASN A 209 9.95 -1.24 -1.74
CA ASN A 209 10.17 0.09 -2.32
C ASN A 209 11.61 0.61 -2.18
N MET A 210 12.43 -0.06 -1.36
CA MET A 210 13.89 0.12 -1.29
C MET A 210 14.60 -1.11 -1.86
N ASN A 211 14.04 -1.68 -2.93
CA ASN A 211 14.29 -3.04 -3.40
C ASN A 211 13.72 -4.09 -2.43
N CYS A 212 13.94 -5.37 -2.71
CA CYS A 212 13.44 -6.49 -1.90
C CYS A 212 14.35 -6.71 -0.69
N ILE A 213 13.91 -6.29 0.50
CA ILE A 213 14.62 -6.49 1.77
C ILE A 213 13.71 -7.26 2.74
N PRO A 214 13.91 -8.58 2.89
CA PRO A 214 13.21 -9.38 3.90
C PRO A 214 13.48 -8.91 5.33
N PRO A 215 12.56 -9.18 6.27
CA PRO A 215 12.77 -8.87 7.67
C PRO A 215 13.89 -9.77 8.24
N LEU A 216 14.70 -9.22 9.15
CA LEU A 216 15.62 -10.03 9.95
C LEU A 216 14.82 -10.89 10.95
N PRO A 217 15.37 -12.05 11.37
CA PRO A 217 14.73 -12.88 12.38
C PRO A 217 14.41 -12.09 13.66
N GLY A 218 13.17 -12.18 14.14
CA GLY A 218 12.72 -11.50 15.35
C GLY A 218 12.28 -10.04 15.15
N PHE A 219 12.47 -9.45 13.96
CA PHE A 219 12.06 -8.06 13.73
C PHE A 219 10.53 -7.91 13.80
N LEU A 220 9.77 -8.66 12.98
CA LEU A 220 8.31 -8.55 12.94
C LEU A 220 7.65 -9.01 14.26
N GLU A 221 8.21 -10.05 14.88
CA GLU A 221 7.80 -10.54 16.20
C GLU A 221 8.03 -9.46 17.27
N GLY A 222 9.17 -8.78 17.22
CA GLY A 222 9.47 -7.66 18.11
C GLY A 222 8.53 -6.47 17.90
N LEU A 223 8.18 -6.13 16.66
CA LEU A 223 7.17 -5.08 16.39
C LEU A 223 5.81 -5.42 17.00
N ARG A 224 5.41 -6.70 16.91
CA ARG A 224 4.18 -7.21 17.51
C ARG A 224 4.21 -7.09 19.03
N GLU A 225 5.29 -7.56 19.66
CA GLU A 225 5.50 -7.49 21.11
C GLU A 225 5.46 -6.04 21.64
N VAL A 226 6.15 -5.12 20.94
CA VAL A 226 6.17 -3.69 21.31
C VAL A 226 4.78 -3.07 21.19
N CYS A 227 4.06 -3.34 20.10
CA CYS A 227 2.70 -2.83 19.93
C CYS A 227 1.75 -3.36 21.01
N ASP A 228 1.84 -4.65 21.35
CA ASP A 228 1.03 -5.27 22.40
C ASP A 228 1.33 -4.67 23.77
N THR A 229 2.61 -4.47 24.09
CA THR A 229 3.06 -3.90 25.38
C THR A 229 2.59 -2.46 25.58
N HIS A 230 2.64 -1.64 24.53
CA HIS A 230 2.32 -0.21 24.61
C HIS A 230 0.88 0.14 24.19
N GLY A 231 0.08 -0.84 23.77
CA GLY A 231 -1.29 -0.63 23.28
C GLY A 231 -1.34 0.20 22.00
N SER A 232 -0.34 0.03 21.12
CA SER A 232 -0.32 0.62 19.78
C SER A 232 -0.81 -0.38 18.75
N VAL A 233 -1.33 0.11 17.62
CA VAL A 233 -1.83 -0.71 16.51
C VAL A 233 -0.67 -1.10 15.59
N LEU A 234 -0.46 -2.39 15.35
CA LEU A 234 0.46 -2.85 14.31
C LEU A 234 -0.26 -2.92 12.96
N ILE A 235 0.22 -2.16 11.98
CA ILE A 235 -0.32 -2.13 10.62
C ILE A 235 0.69 -2.78 9.67
N PHE A 236 0.31 -3.86 9.01
CA PHE A 236 1.07 -4.40 7.89
C PHE A 236 0.59 -3.80 6.57
N ASP A 237 1.51 -3.16 5.86
CA ASP A 237 1.29 -2.76 4.48
C ASP A 237 1.58 -3.93 3.54
N GLU A 238 0.55 -4.70 3.25
CA GLU A 238 0.59 -5.83 2.34
C GLU A 238 0.10 -5.47 0.93
N VAL A 239 0.15 -4.19 0.54
CA VAL A 239 -0.22 -3.77 -0.82
C VAL A 239 0.68 -4.43 -1.86
N MET A 240 1.95 -4.75 -1.54
CA MET A 240 2.84 -5.53 -2.43
C MET A 240 2.94 -7.01 -2.05
N THR A 241 3.03 -7.32 -0.76
CA THR A 241 3.31 -8.69 -0.28
C THR A 241 2.05 -9.57 -0.23
N GLY A 242 0.87 -8.97 -0.10
CA GLY A 242 -0.41 -9.66 0.01
C GLY A 242 -0.69 -10.52 -1.22
N PHE A 243 -1.01 -11.80 -0.98
CA PHE A 243 -1.26 -12.81 -2.02
C PHE A 243 -0.07 -13.05 -2.98
N ARG A 244 1.13 -12.55 -2.64
CA ARG A 244 2.34 -12.65 -3.47
C ARG A 244 3.48 -13.39 -2.77
N VAL A 245 3.77 -13.05 -1.52
CA VAL A 245 4.76 -13.79 -0.70
C VAL A 245 4.23 -15.18 -0.35
N GLY A 246 2.92 -15.27 -0.14
CA GLY A 246 2.16 -16.50 0.03
C GLY A 246 0.67 -16.21 -0.09
N LEU A 247 -0.16 -17.25 -0.09
CA LEU A 247 -1.62 -17.09 -0.15
C LEU A 247 -2.15 -16.22 1.00
N GLY A 248 -1.65 -16.46 2.22
CA GLY A 248 -1.94 -15.66 3.42
C GLY A 248 -1.08 -14.41 3.58
N GLY A 249 -0.44 -13.91 2.52
CA GLY A 249 0.48 -12.77 2.59
C GLY A 249 1.76 -13.05 3.38
N ALA A 250 2.50 -11.99 3.67
CA ALA A 250 3.68 -12.04 4.51
C ALA A 250 3.31 -12.34 5.97
N GLN A 251 2.16 -11.86 6.47
CA GLN A 251 1.68 -12.22 7.81
C GLN A 251 1.52 -13.73 8.01
N GLY A 252 0.99 -14.44 7.01
CA GLY A 252 0.88 -15.90 7.04
C GLY A 252 2.23 -16.59 6.87
N HIS A 253 3.12 -16.03 6.05
CA HIS A 253 4.46 -16.58 5.82
C HIS A 253 5.36 -16.49 7.06
N TYR A 254 5.35 -15.36 7.77
CA TYR A 254 6.16 -15.14 8.96
C TYR A 254 5.44 -15.48 10.27
N GLY A 255 4.15 -15.81 10.23
CA GLY A 255 3.37 -16.18 11.41
C GLY A 255 3.14 -15.02 12.39
N VAL A 256 3.20 -13.77 11.92
CA VAL A 256 2.96 -12.57 12.75
C VAL A 256 1.62 -11.95 12.39
N ARG A 257 0.73 -11.81 13.37
CA ARG A 257 -0.63 -11.28 13.18
C ARG A 257 -0.65 -9.76 13.43
N PRO A 258 -0.85 -8.91 12.39
CA PRO A 258 -1.06 -7.48 12.58
C PRO A 258 -2.47 -7.18 13.11
N ASP A 259 -2.70 -5.95 13.55
CA ASP A 259 -4.02 -5.47 13.98
C ASP A 259 -4.84 -4.93 12.82
N LEU A 260 -4.17 -4.30 11.86
CA LEU A 260 -4.71 -3.89 10.58
C LEU A 260 -3.78 -4.33 9.45
N THR A 261 -4.35 -4.61 8.28
CA THR A 261 -3.64 -4.89 7.05
C THR A 261 -4.16 -3.98 5.95
N THR A 262 -3.26 -3.42 5.15
CA THR A 262 -3.61 -2.74 3.89
C THR A 262 -3.28 -3.63 2.70
N LEU A 263 -4.17 -3.64 1.71
CA LEU A 263 -4.09 -4.48 0.51
C LEU A 263 -4.29 -3.60 -0.73
N GLY A 264 -3.84 -4.11 -1.86
CA GLY A 264 -4.06 -3.53 -3.17
C GLY A 264 -3.50 -4.47 -4.22
N LYS A 265 -3.22 -3.93 -5.41
CA LYS A 265 -2.57 -4.67 -6.50
C LYS A 265 -3.30 -5.98 -6.85
N VAL A 266 -2.87 -7.10 -6.28
CA VAL A 266 -3.38 -8.45 -6.58
C VAL A 266 -4.88 -8.57 -6.33
N ILE A 267 -5.42 -7.93 -5.28
CA ILE A 267 -6.86 -8.00 -4.97
C ILE A 267 -7.75 -7.40 -6.08
N GLY A 268 -7.20 -6.56 -6.96
CA GLY A 268 -7.91 -5.99 -8.11
C GLY A 268 -7.73 -6.76 -9.40
N GLY A 269 -6.90 -7.80 -9.42
CA GLY A 269 -6.60 -8.55 -10.65
C GLY A 269 -6.05 -7.67 -11.79
N GLY A 270 -5.42 -6.54 -11.46
CA GLY A 270 -4.94 -5.54 -12.42
C GLY A 270 -5.78 -4.26 -12.51
N MET A 271 -6.98 -4.22 -11.94
CA MET A 271 -7.81 -3.02 -11.85
C MET A 271 -7.43 -2.17 -10.62
N PRO A 272 -7.68 -0.83 -10.63
CA PRO A 272 -7.41 0.03 -9.49
C PRO A 272 -8.33 -0.30 -8.31
N VAL A 273 -7.74 -0.82 -7.23
CA VAL A 273 -8.43 -1.08 -5.97
C VAL A 273 -7.40 -1.13 -4.84
N GLY A 274 -7.84 -0.79 -3.64
CA GLY A 274 -7.17 -1.08 -2.38
C GLY A 274 -8.17 -1.63 -1.37
N ALA A 275 -7.68 -2.10 -0.24
CA ALA A 275 -8.52 -2.41 0.91
C ALA A 275 -7.76 -2.19 2.21
N PHE A 276 -8.48 -1.91 3.29
CA PHE A 276 -7.93 -1.99 4.64
C PHE A 276 -8.89 -2.78 5.52
N GLY A 277 -8.34 -3.60 6.40
CA GLY A 277 -9.12 -4.46 7.27
C GLY A 277 -8.30 -4.97 8.44
N GLY A 278 -8.95 -5.61 9.40
CA GLY A 278 -8.26 -6.12 10.58
C GLY A 278 -9.21 -6.48 11.70
N ARG A 279 -8.76 -6.31 12.94
CA ARG A 279 -9.54 -6.63 14.14
C ARG A 279 -10.86 -5.87 14.17
N ARG A 280 -11.93 -6.59 14.52
CA ARG A 280 -13.30 -6.07 14.55
C ARG A 280 -13.44 -4.80 15.40
N GLU A 281 -12.90 -4.78 16.61
CA GLU A 281 -13.03 -3.66 17.55
C GLU A 281 -12.39 -2.35 17.05
N ILE A 282 -11.39 -2.46 16.17
CA ILE A 282 -10.74 -1.32 15.51
C ILE A 282 -11.58 -0.92 14.29
N MET A 283 -11.96 -1.89 13.45
CA MET A 283 -12.73 -1.65 12.23
C MET A 283 -14.12 -1.07 12.50
N GLU A 284 -14.79 -1.42 13.61
CA GLU A 284 -16.08 -0.86 13.99
C GLU A 284 -16.02 0.63 14.38
N LYS A 285 -14.82 1.23 14.48
CA LYS A 285 -14.67 2.69 14.60
C LYS A 285 -14.89 3.43 13.28
N ILE A 286 -14.92 2.73 12.14
CA ILE A 286 -15.14 3.34 10.83
C ILE A 286 -16.62 3.68 10.63
N ALA A 287 -16.89 4.80 9.95
CA ALA A 287 -18.23 5.13 9.50
C ALA A 287 -18.78 4.03 8.56
N PRO A 288 -20.09 3.68 8.67
CA PRO A 288 -21.12 4.37 9.45
C PRO A 288 -21.32 3.85 10.89
N LEU A 289 -20.59 2.82 11.33
CA LEU A 289 -20.75 2.25 12.68
C LEU A 289 -20.09 3.11 13.76
N GLY A 290 -18.93 3.67 13.45
CA GLY A 290 -18.17 4.54 14.33
C GLY A 290 -17.90 5.92 13.73
N PRO A 291 -17.22 6.79 14.51
CA PRO A 291 -17.05 8.20 14.16
C PRO A 291 -15.91 8.48 13.15
N VAL A 292 -15.05 7.50 12.85
CA VAL A 292 -13.90 7.72 11.95
C VAL A 292 -14.36 7.70 10.50
N TYR A 293 -14.25 8.85 9.82
CA TYR A 293 -14.76 9.01 8.47
C TYR A 293 -13.85 8.41 7.39
N GLN A 294 -14.46 7.67 6.48
CA GLN A 294 -13.93 7.28 5.17
C GLN A 294 -15.10 7.12 4.21
N ALA A 295 -14.94 7.64 2.99
CA ALA A 295 -15.84 7.43 1.88
C ALA A 295 -15.03 7.40 0.58
N GLY A 296 -15.56 6.73 -0.44
CA GLY A 296 -15.01 6.74 -1.79
C GLY A 296 -16.12 6.43 -2.79
N THR A 297 -16.35 7.36 -3.73
CA THR A 297 -17.49 7.30 -4.66
C THR A 297 -17.51 6.05 -5.54
N LEU A 298 -16.31 5.54 -5.87
CA LEU A 298 -16.10 4.36 -6.70
C LEU A 298 -15.53 3.17 -5.90
N SER A 299 -15.59 3.24 -4.57
CA SER A 299 -15.20 2.12 -3.72
C SER A 299 -16.27 1.04 -3.72
N GLY A 300 -15.86 -0.23 -3.78
CA GLY A 300 -16.76 -1.37 -3.89
C GLY A 300 -16.60 -2.07 -5.22
#